data_AF-A0AAV2T0H4-F1
#
_entry.id   AF-A0AAV2T0H4-F1
#
_cell.length_a   1.000
_cell.length_b   1.000
_cell.length_c   1.000
_cell.angle_alpha   90.00
_cell.angle_beta   90.00
_cell.angle_gamma   90.00
#
_symmetry.space_group_name_H-M   'P 1'
#
loop_
_entity.id
_entity.type
_entity.pdbx_description
1 polymer ?
#
loop_
_entity_poly.entity_id
_entity_poly.type
_entity_poly.pdbx_seq_one_letter_code
_entity_poly.pdbx_strand_id
1 'polypeptide(L)'
;MNLTESKEKREFDISHNVNNLPEGSLVVQSRHPVLNDDKSWSEWLAGYFLAMLFGLAQFIYWFSLLISIAYYIPVCGYYTTRRIVKFATHPSSDAETTNLNITTKSTSSAGETEPVWIAVLWGSLAIYLLYAYLDWGVEESGGHRIERLRHLHIWDYLANHFPSKLILSDELVKYSMGNGRKTDGGNNGGFNGLPTDKTYLVGYHPHGISPIGLFTNFMTEANQFSKVFPKLTPLMAGDSKHFCVPLWRDILLNLGVISVSEKSLMHVLDPHKEENKGNFVIVLVGGVPEMLESHPHHNVLYMRSRYGFFRLALQTGSSLIPCLTYGELSLVDQLPNEPGSATRSIQEYFLKRIGMPLPFPYPFGIGPFPHRVPVYTVVGAPILCERIAHPSREQVSHLKELYLKKLTDLYQRYRDSLDPEAGELIFV
;
A
#
# COMPACT_ATOMS: atom_id res chain seq x y z
N MET A 1 -23.88 -21.87 18.59
CA MET A 1 -23.29 -20.62 19.12
C MET A 1 -23.73 -19.52 18.17
N ASN A 2 -24.59 -18.61 18.63
CA ASN A 2 -25.33 -17.67 17.78
C ASN A 2 -24.40 -16.64 17.14
N LEU A 3 -24.49 -16.47 15.82
CA LEU A 3 -23.73 -15.47 15.03
C LEU A 3 -24.04 -14.01 15.42
N THR A 4 -25.06 -13.78 16.24
CA THR A 4 -25.44 -12.48 16.77
C THR A 4 -24.69 -12.11 18.05
N GLU A 5 -24.34 -13.07 18.92
CA GLU A 5 -23.56 -12.80 20.14
C GLU A 5 -22.09 -12.45 19.87
N SER A 6 -21.55 -12.82 18.69
CA SER A 6 -20.17 -12.48 18.31
C SER A 6 -20.00 -11.08 17.72
N LYS A 7 -21.11 -10.39 17.40
CA LYS A 7 -21.10 -9.01 16.90
C LYS A 7 -21.11 -7.98 18.03
N GLU A 8 -21.82 -8.24 19.12
CA GLU A 8 -21.92 -7.29 20.26
C GLU A 8 -20.64 -7.24 21.11
N LYS A 9 -19.77 -8.25 21.07
CA LYS A 9 -18.50 -8.25 21.82
C LYS A 9 -17.33 -7.51 21.16
N ARG A 10 -17.48 -6.97 19.94
CA ARG A 10 -16.40 -6.30 19.19
C ARG A 10 -16.52 -4.77 19.14
N GLU A 11 -17.41 -4.16 19.91
CA GLU A 11 -17.31 -2.72 20.21
C GLU A 11 -16.23 -2.54 21.28
N PHE A 12 -14.98 -2.68 20.86
CA PHE A 12 -13.78 -2.38 21.64
C PHE A 12 -13.79 -0.88 21.95
N ASP A 13 -13.81 -0.50 23.22
CA ASP A 13 -13.88 0.90 23.66
C ASP A 13 -12.67 1.69 23.13
N ILE A 14 -12.95 2.53 22.14
CA ILE A 14 -12.00 3.31 21.31
C ILE A 14 -11.18 4.29 22.17
N SER A 15 -11.65 4.63 23.37
CA SER A 15 -11.09 5.70 24.21
C SER A 15 -10.12 5.23 25.31
N HIS A 16 -10.17 3.96 25.70
CA HIS A 16 -9.46 3.47 26.90
C HIS A 16 -7.99 3.08 26.68
N ASN A 17 -7.59 2.66 25.47
CA ASN A 17 -6.25 2.06 25.25
C ASN A 17 -5.08 3.06 25.21
N VAL A 18 -5.30 4.30 24.78
CA VAL A 18 -4.20 5.26 24.57
C VAL A 18 -3.73 5.93 25.88
N ASN A 19 -4.49 5.77 26.97
CA ASN A 19 -4.19 6.40 28.26
C ASN A 19 -3.12 5.66 29.07
N ASN A 20 -2.83 4.40 28.74
CA ASN A 20 -1.87 3.54 29.44
C ASN A 20 -0.59 3.29 28.63
N LEU A 21 -0.19 4.25 27.80
CA LEU A 21 1.04 4.15 27.03
C LEU A 21 2.29 4.29 27.91
N PRO A 22 3.44 3.71 27.49
CA PRO A 22 4.71 3.93 28.15
C PRO A 22 5.01 5.42 28.35
N GLU A 23 5.53 5.77 29.53
CA GLU A 23 5.81 7.16 29.89
C GLU A 23 6.78 7.82 28.89
N GLY A 24 6.43 9.04 28.44
CA GLY A 24 7.18 9.79 27.44
C GLY A 24 6.81 9.48 25.98
N SER A 25 5.86 8.57 25.73
CA SER A 25 5.26 8.39 24.41
C SER A 25 4.41 9.61 24.02
N LEU A 26 4.34 9.93 22.73
CA LEU A 26 3.51 11.02 22.22
C LEU A 26 2.47 10.50 21.23
N VAL A 27 1.20 10.76 21.52
CA VAL A 27 0.08 10.44 20.65
C VAL A 27 -0.21 11.65 19.76
N VAL A 28 -0.17 11.45 18.46
CA VAL A 28 -0.46 12.51 17.50
C VAL A 28 -1.97 12.72 17.44
N GLN A 29 -2.40 13.97 17.62
CA GLN A 29 -3.79 14.32 17.43
C GLN A 29 -4.16 14.28 15.94
N SER A 30 -5.34 13.75 15.64
CA SER A 30 -5.89 13.82 14.29
C SER A 30 -6.22 15.27 13.93
N ARG A 31 -6.15 15.62 12.65
CA ARG A 31 -6.38 16.98 12.15
C ARG A 31 -7.78 17.50 12.47
N HIS A 32 -8.77 16.63 12.27
CA HIS A 32 -10.17 16.89 12.62
C HIS A 32 -10.72 15.69 13.41
N PRO A 33 -10.55 15.66 14.74
CA PRO A 33 -11.10 14.60 15.55
C PRO A 33 -12.62 14.73 15.62
N VAL A 34 -13.34 13.64 15.38
CA VAL A 34 -14.80 13.60 15.58
C VAL A 34 -15.08 13.54 17.09
N LEU A 35 -15.79 14.56 17.60
CA LEU A 35 -16.08 14.72 19.04
C LEU A 35 -17.38 14.04 19.48
N ASN A 36 -18.27 13.66 18.54
CA ASN A 36 -19.56 13.02 18.82
C ASN A 36 -19.85 11.91 17.81
N ASP A 37 -20.45 10.83 18.28
CA ASP A 37 -20.76 9.58 17.55
C ASP A 37 -21.92 9.71 16.53
N ASP A 38 -22.25 10.93 16.10
CA ASP A 38 -23.30 11.22 15.12
C ASP A 38 -22.81 10.84 13.72
N LYS A 39 -22.90 9.55 13.44
CA LYS A 39 -22.59 8.89 12.16
C LYS A 39 -23.44 9.49 11.03
N SER A 40 -22.88 10.41 10.25
CA SER A 40 -23.53 10.79 8.99
C SER A 40 -23.29 9.68 7.95
N TRP A 41 -24.33 9.28 7.22
CA TRP A 41 -24.23 8.29 6.13
C TRP A 41 -23.13 8.62 5.10
N SER A 42 -22.82 9.91 4.93
CA SER A 42 -21.73 10.41 4.09
C SER A 42 -20.34 10.00 4.57
N GLU A 43 -20.10 9.92 5.88
CA GLU A 43 -18.81 9.47 6.45
C GLU A 43 -18.61 7.97 6.24
N TRP A 44 -19.70 7.20 6.41
CA TRP A 44 -19.73 5.78 6.11
C TRP A 44 -19.43 5.51 4.63
N LEU A 45 -20.12 6.21 3.72
CA LEU A 45 -19.91 6.12 2.28
C LEU A 45 -18.48 6.50 1.86
N ALA A 46 -17.90 7.54 2.45
CA ALA A 46 -16.57 8.01 2.07
C ALA A 46 -15.46 7.04 2.48
N GLY A 47 -15.51 6.48 3.70
CA GLY A 47 -14.56 5.46 4.14
C GLY A 47 -14.68 4.16 3.35
N TYR A 48 -15.92 3.71 3.10
CA TYR A 48 -16.19 2.53 2.29
C TYR A 48 -15.75 2.71 0.83
N PHE A 49 -16.02 3.87 0.24
CA PHE A 49 -15.66 4.16 -1.15
C PHE A 49 -14.17 4.02 -1.38
N LEU A 50 -13.33 4.46 -0.43
CA LEU A 50 -11.89 4.42 -0.60
C LEU A 50 -11.28 3.03 -0.37
N ALA A 51 -11.80 2.27 0.61
CA ALA A 51 -11.47 0.85 0.74
C ALA A 51 -11.92 0.05 -0.49
N MET A 52 -13.07 0.41 -1.06
CA MET A 52 -13.60 -0.17 -2.30
C MET A 52 -12.73 0.19 -3.52
N LEU A 53 -12.14 1.39 -3.60
CA LEU A 53 -11.23 1.74 -4.70
C LEU A 53 -10.00 0.83 -4.75
N PHE A 54 -9.44 0.46 -3.59
CA PHE A 54 -8.32 -0.49 -3.54
C PHE A 54 -8.75 -1.88 -4.03
N GLY A 55 -9.89 -2.39 -3.53
CA GLY A 55 -10.46 -3.66 -3.98
C GLY A 55 -10.84 -3.66 -5.47
N LEU A 56 -11.40 -2.56 -5.98
CA LEU A 56 -11.78 -2.38 -7.37
C LEU A 56 -10.54 -2.34 -8.28
N ALA A 57 -9.47 -1.68 -7.87
CA ALA A 57 -8.21 -1.68 -8.63
C ALA A 57 -7.62 -3.09 -8.76
N GLN A 58 -7.65 -3.87 -7.66
CA GLN A 58 -7.25 -5.28 -7.70
C GLN A 58 -8.18 -6.11 -8.61
N PHE A 59 -9.50 -5.90 -8.52
CA PHE A 59 -10.46 -6.56 -9.39
C PHE A 59 -10.19 -6.24 -10.86
N ILE A 60 -9.99 -4.97 -11.22
CA ILE A 60 -9.68 -4.53 -12.58
C ILE A 60 -8.39 -5.19 -13.08
N TYR A 61 -7.35 -5.25 -12.25
CA TYR A 61 -6.10 -5.94 -12.59
C TYR A 61 -6.35 -7.42 -12.93
N TRP A 62 -7.02 -8.15 -12.04
CA TRP A 62 -7.31 -9.57 -12.23
C TRP A 62 -8.25 -9.84 -13.40
N PHE A 63 -9.29 -9.03 -13.57
CA PHE A 63 -10.23 -9.14 -14.67
C PHE A 63 -9.54 -8.88 -16.02
N SER A 64 -8.67 -7.85 -16.09
CA SER A 64 -7.88 -7.54 -17.29
C SER A 64 -6.91 -8.68 -17.63
N LEU A 65 -6.28 -9.29 -16.62
CA LEU A 65 -5.40 -10.44 -16.80
C LEU A 65 -6.18 -11.67 -17.29
N LEU A 66 -7.34 -11.95 -16.71
CA LEU A 66 -8.22 -13.05 -17.11
C LEU A 66 -8.74 -12.88 -18.54
N ILE A 67 -9.18 -11.67 -18.92
CA ILE A 67 -9.57 -11.37 -20.31
C ILE A 67 -8.38 -11.56 -21.24
N SER A 68 -7.19 -11.10 -20.87
CA SER A 68 -5.99 -11.29 -21.69
C SER A 68 -5.69 -12.77 -21.90
N ILE A 69 -5.76 -13.60 -20.86
CA ILE A 69 -5.55 -15.04 -20.95
C ILE A 69 -6.66 -15.72 -21.77
N ALA A 70 -7.93 -15.38 -21.53
CA ALA A 70 -9.09 -16.04 -22.14
C ALA A 70 -9.38 -15.56 -23.57
N TYR A 71 -8.96 -14.36 -23.94
CA TYR A 71 -9.23 -13.77 -25.25
C TYR A 71 -8.00 -13.75 -26.14
N TYR A 72 -6.85 -13.24 -25.67
CA TYR A 72 -5.67 -13.12 -26.53
C TYR A 72 -5.03 -14.48 -26.85
N ILE A 73 -4.98 -15.42 -25.90
CA ILE A 73 -4.35 -16.73 -26.16
C ILE A 73 -5.16 -17.53 -27.20
N PRO A 74 -6.49 -17.66 -27.12
CA PRO A 74 -7.26 -18.38 -28.12
C PRO A 74 -7.37 -17.64 -29.45
N VAL A 75 -7.45 -16.31 -29.45
CA VAL A 75 -7.53 -15.51 -30.69
C VAL A 75 -6.19 -15.53 -31.41
N CYS A 76 -5.07 -15.29 -30.73
CA CYS A 76 -3.74 -15.47 -31.32
C CYS A 76 -3.54 -16.92 -31.77
N GLY A 77 -3.91 -17.92 -30.97
CA GLY A 77 -3.92 -19.33 -31.37
C GLY A 77 -4.70 -19.56 -32.67
N TYR A 78 -5.95 -19.10 -32.74
CA TYR A 78 -6.81 -19.21 -33.92
C TYR A 78 -6.19 -18.56 -35.16
N TYR A 79 -5.70 -17.32 -35.06
CA TYR A 79 -5.08 -16.62 -36.20
C TYR A 79 -3.76 -17.25 -36.64
N THR A 80 -2.97 -17.77 -35.69
CA THR A 80 -1.69 -18.43 -35.98
C THR A 80 -1.92 -19.79 -36.63
N THR A 81 -2.84 -20.60 -36.09
CA THR A 81 -3.26 -21.88 -36.69
C THR A 81 -3.90 -21.66 -38.05
N ARG A 82 -4.76 -20.65 -38.22
CA ARG A 82 -5.36 -20.33 -39.52
C ARG A 82 -4.32 -19.88 -40.55
N ARG A 83 -3.31 -19.09 -40.15
CA ARG A 83 -2.19 -18.73 -41.03
C ARG A 83 -1.34 -19.93 -41.41
N ILE A 84 -1.00 -20.80 -40.46
CA ILE A 84 -0.25 -22.04 -40.71
C ILE A 84 -1.04 -22.96 -41.65
N VAL A 85 -2.33 -23.18 -41.39
CA VAL A 85 -3.20 -23.99 -42.27
C VAL A 85 -3.27 -23.36 -43.66
N LYS A 86 -3.49 -22.05 -43.78
CA LYS A 86 -3.57 -21.37 -45.09
C LYS A 86 -2.26 -21.45 -45.87
N PHE A 87 -1.12 -21.37 -45.18
CA PHE A 87 0.22 -21.50 -45.77
C PHE A 87 0.55 -22.95 -46.17
N ALA A 88 0.09 -23.93 -45.38
CA ALA A 88 0.26 -25.35 -45.65
C ALA A 88 -0.69 -25.87 -46.74
N THR A 89 -1.89 -25.31 -46.85
CA THR A 89 -2.87 -25.74 -47.86
C THR A 89 -2.66 -25.05 -49.20
N HIS A 90 -2.24 -23.77 -49.24
CA HIS A 90 -2.05 -23.01 -50.47
C HIS A 90 -0.72 -22.22 -50.42
N PRO A 91 0.42 -22.82 -50.78
CA PRO A 91 1.66 -22.09 -50.97
C PRO A 91 1.54 -21.26 -52.26
N SER A 92 1.13 -20.01 -52.09
CA SER A 92 1.14 -18.94 -53.10
C SER A 92 0.57 -19.30 -54.48
N SER A 93 -0.71 -19.03 -54.69
CA SER A 93 -1.13 -18.35 -55.92
C SER A 93 -2.40 -17.53 -55.67
N ASP A 94 -2.43 -16.40 -56.35
CA ASP A 94 -3.63 -15.68 -56.78
C ASP A 94 -4.17 -14.55 -55.87
N ALA A 95 -3.83 -13.35 -56.32
CA ALA A 95 -4.56 -12.12 -56.08
C ALA A 95 -5.81 -12.11 -56.98
N GLU A 96 -7.00 -12.17 -56.37
CA GLU A 96 -8.24 -11.86 -57.08
C GLU A 96 -8.99 -10.71 -56.38
N THR A 97 -9.22 -9.68 -57.18
CA THR A 97 -10.01 -8.47 -56.91
C THR A 97 -11.49 -8.82 -56.84
N THR A 98 -12.09 -8.72 -55.65
CA THR A 98 -13.54 -8.87 -55.47
C THR A 98 -14.21 -7.50 -55.37
N ASN A 99 -14.97 -7.13 -56.42
CA ASN A 99 -15.85 -5.97 -56.42
C ASN A 99 -17.06 -6.24 -55.51
N LEU A 100 -17.20 -5.47 -54.43
CA LEU A 100 -18.34 -5.53 -53.50
C LEU A 100 -19.32 -4.39 -53.78
N ASN A 101 -20.45 -4.73 -54.39
CA ASN A 101 -21.61 -3.85 -54.51
C ASN A 101 -22.29 -3.70 -53.14
N ILE A 102 -22.27 -2.49 -52.58
CA ILE A 102 -22.95 -2.15 -51.32
C ILE A 102 -24.34 -1.60 -51.65
N THR A 103 -25.38 -2.35 -51.29
CA THR A 103 -26.77 -1.87 -51.28
C THR A 103 -27.03 -1.15 -49.96
N THR A 104 -27.29 0.15 -50.00
CA THR A 104 -27.61 0.97 -48.83
C THR A 104 -29.07 0.76 -48.43
N LYS A 105 -29.31 0.06 -47.31
CA LYS A 105 -30.59 0.14 -46.59
C LYS A 105 -30.56 1.36 -45.68
N SER A 106 -31.47 2.29 -45.91
CA SER A 106 -31.72 3.44 -45.05
C SER A 106 -32.22 3.00 -43.68
N THR A 107 -31.43 3.22 -42.64
CA THR A 107 -31.90 3.12 -41.25
C THR A 107 -32.33 4.49 -40.74
N SER A 108 -33.47 4.47 -40.08
CA SER A 108 -34.20 5.55 -39.43
C SER A 108 -33.36 6.41 -38.49
N SER A 109 -33.78 7.68 -38.34
CA SER A 109 -33.21 8.81 -37.62
C SER A 109 -33.13 8.69 -36.09
N ALA A 110 -32.53 7.61 -35.58
CA ALA A 110 -32.10 7.51 -34.20
C ALA A 110 -30.59 7.18 -34.22
N GLY A 111 -29.70 8.18 -34.04
CA GLY A 111 -28.27 7.86 -33.89
C GLY A 111 -27.23 8.88 -34.34
N GLU A 112 -27.50 10.19 -34.43
CA GLU A 112 -26.44 11.15 -34.80
C GLU A 112 -25.61 11.64 -33.59
N THR A 113 -26.12 11.53 -32.36
CA THR A 113 -25.40 11.94 -31.13
C THR A 113 -24.56 10.83 -30.50
N GLU A 114 -24.93 9.56 -30.69
CA GLU A 114 -24.17 8.40 -30.19
C GLU A 114 -22.73 8.29 -30.76
N PRO A 115 -22.49 8.47 -32.08
CA PRO A 115 -21.14 8.34 -32.63
C PRO A 115 -20.18 9.45 -32.13
N VAL A 116 -20.70 10.64 -31.79
CA VAL A 116 -19.88 11.74 -31.28
C VAL A 116 -19.36 11.44 -29.87
N TRP A 117 -20.22 11.00 -28.95
CA TRP A 117 -19.79 10.64 -27.60
C TRP A 117 -18.84 9.44 -27.59
N ILE A 118 -19.08 8.45 -28.45
CA ILE A 118 -18.17 7.31 -28.63
C ILE A 118 -16.79 7.81 -29.11
N ALA A 119 -16.74 8.67 -30.12
CA ALA A 119 -15.48 9.23 -30.62
C ALA A 119 -14.75 10.06 -29.57
N VAL A 120 -15.47 10.88 -28.78
CA VAL A 120 -14.89 11.63 -27.66
C VAL A 120 -14.34 10.70 -26.60
N LEU A 121 -15.08 9.67 -26.18
CA LEU A 121 -14.63 8.71 -25.17
C LEU A 121 -13.38 7.93 -25.63
N TRP A 122 -13.37 7.42 -26.86
CA TRP A 122 -12.20 6.73 -27.41
C TRP A 122 -11.02 7.67 -27.64
N GLY A 123 -11.27 8.91 -28.07
CA GLY A 123 -10.23 9.94 -28.20
C GLY A 123 -9.60 10.29 -26.85
N SER A 124 -10.41 10.51 -25.81
CA SER A 124 -9.94 10.75 -24.44
C SER A 124 -9.17 9.55 -23.89
N LEU A 125 -9.65 8.32 -24.10
CA LEU A 125 -8.94 7.11 -23.70
C LEU A 125 -7.59 6.99 -24.43
N ALA A 126 -7.54 7.25 -25.74
CA ALA A 126 -6.30 7.19 -26.51
C ALA A 126 -5.28 8.23 -26.04
N ILE A 127 -5.72 9.46 -25.75
CA ILE A 127 -4.89 10.52 -25.17
C ILE A 127 -4.35 10.10 -23.80
N TYR A 128 -5.21 9.55 -22.93
CA TYR A 128 -4.80 9.06 -21.62
C TYR A 128 -3.79 7.92 -21.73
N LEU A 129 -4.02 6.94 -22.61
CA LEU A 129 -3.10 5.82 -22.80
C LEU A 129 -1.75 6.27 -23.36
N LEU A 130 -1.75 7.26 -24.26
CA LEU A 130 -0.51 7.89 -24.73
C LEU A 130 0.22 8.59 -23.58
N TYR A 131 -0.49 9.34 -22.73
CA TYR A 131 0.09 9.93 -21.52
C TYR A 131 0.68 8.85 -20.61
N ALA A 132 -0.08 7.81 -20.28
CA ALA A 132 0.36 6.73 -19.40
C ALA A 132 1.57 5.96 -19.97
N TYR A 133 1.66 5.83 -21.30
CA TYR A 133 2.81 5.23 -21.98
C TYR A 133 4.05 6.13 -21.90
N LEU A 134 3.90 7.43 -22.15
CA LEU A 134 5.02 8.39 -22.07
C LEU A 134 5.51 8.59 -20.63
N ASP A 135 4.61 8.43 -19.67
CA ASP A 135 4.85 8.57 -18.23
C ASP A 135 5.21 7.24 -17.56
N TRP A 136 5.43 6.19 -18.34
CA TRP A 136 5.76 4.86 -17.84
C TRP A 136 7.15 4.82 -17.19
N GLY A 137 7.26 4.25 -15.99
CA GLY A 137 8.52 4.14 -15.25
C GLY A 137 8.79 5.29 -14.27
N VAL A 138 7.93 6.31 -14.23
CA VAL A 138 8.06 7.44 -13.29
C VAL A 138 7.92 7.00 -11.82
N GLU A 139 7.26 5.87 -11.57
CA GLU A 139 7.20 5.22 -10.27
C GLU A 139 8.58 4.83 -9.74
N GLU A 140 9.61 4.75 -10.59
CA GLU A 140 10.99 4.47 -10.20
C GLU A 140 11.86 5.72 -10.03
N SER A 141 11.31 6.90 -10.23
CA SER A 141 12.03 8.18 -10.17
C SER A 141 11.37 9.20 -9.25
N GLY A 142 10.56 8.76 -8.28
CA GLY A 142 9.95 9.61 -7.25
C GLY A 142 8.48 9.96 -7.47
N GLY A 143 7.89 9.60 -8.62
CA GLY A 143 6.47 9.82 -8.90
C GLY A 143 6.06 11.30 -9.09
N HIS A 144 4.75 11.57 -8.96
CA HIS A 144 4.13 12.88 -9.25
C HIS A 144 3.42 13.48 -8.04
N ARG A 145 4.05 13.42 -6.87
CA ARG A 145 3.39 13.73 -5.61
C ARG A 145 2.75 15.14 -5.61
N ILE A 146 1.46 15.20 -5.27
CA ILE A 146 0.66 16.43 -5.17
C ILE A 146 0.25 16.64 -3.71
N GLU A 147 0.84 17.66 -3.07
CA GLU A 147 0.60 17.97 -1.65
C GLU A 147 -0.88 18.21 -1.32
N ARG A 148 -1.62 18.84 -2.24
CA ARG A 148 -3.05 19.14 -2.04
C ARG A 148 -3.90 17.89 -1.87
N LEU A 149 -3.56 16.78 -2.52
CA LEU A 149 -4.33 15.54 -2.38
C LEU A 149 -4.22 14.97 -0.98
N ARG A 150 -3.07 15.12 -0.31
CA ARG A 150 -2.85 14.65 1.08
C ARG A 150 -3.74 15.37 2.09
N HIS A 151 -4.23 16.56 1.74
CA HIS A 151 -5.04 17.41 2.60
C HIS A 151 -6.55 17.25 2.41
N LEU A 152 -7.02 16.37 1.52
CA LEU A 152 -8.45 16.17 1.30
C LEU A 152 -9.17 15.70 2.58
N HIS A 153 -10.40 16.18 2.80
CA HIS A 153 -11.19 15.84 3.98
C HIS A 153 -11.57 14.35 4.06
N ILE A 154 -11.56 13.64 2.94
CA ILE A 154 -11.83 12.20 2.91
C ILE A 154 -10.88 11.40 3.78
N TRP A 155 -9.64 11.86 3.97
CA TRP A 155 -8.66 11.20 4.81
C TRP A 155 -9.00 11.33 6.30
N ASP A 156 -9.58 12.46 6.70
CA ASP A 156 -10.06 12.64 8.08
C ASP A 156 -11.20 11.66 8.35
N TYR A 157 -12.13 11.51 7.40
CA TYR A 157 -13.20 10.51 7.53
C TYR A 157 -12.66 9.09 7.65
N LEU A 158 -11.66 8.73 6.85
CA LEU A 158 -11.04 7.40 6.92
C LEU A 158 -10.36 7.17 8.29
N ALA A 159 -9.58 8.14 8.77
CA ALA A 159 -8.87 8.06 10.05
C ALA A 159 -9.80 8.10 11.28
N ASN A 160 -10.96 8.74 11.18
CA ASN A 160 -11.98 8.72 12.23
C ASN A 160 -12.85 7.45 12.15
N HIS A 161 -13.12 6.95 10.94
CA HIS A 161 -13.87 5.72 10.74
C HIS A 161 -13.13 4.54 11.34
N PHE A 162 -11.89 4.29 10.90
CA PHE A 162 -10.96 3.33 11.51
C PHE A 162 -10.12 4.14 12.49
N PRO A 163 -10.46 4.24 13.79
CA PRO A 163 -9.89 5.22 14.71
C PRO A 163 -8.36 5.13 14.76
N SER A 164 -7.72 5.87 13.87
CA SER A 164 -6.33 5.63 13.47
C SER A 164 -5.48 6.69 14.13
N LYS A 165 -4.43 6.28 14.82
CA LYS A 165 -3.51 7.17 15.52
C LYS A 165 -2.07 6.83 15.21
N LEU A 166 -1.29 7.88 15.00
CA LEU A 166 0.16 7.83 14.96
C LEU A 166 0.69 8.05 16.38
N ILE A 167 1.58 7.18 16.83
CA ILE A 167 2.20 7.21 18.15
C ILE A 167 3.72 7.28 17.94
N LEU A 168 4.36 8.28 18.53
CA LEU A 168 5.80 8.35 18.61
C LEU A 168 6.24 7.65 19.88
N SER A 169 7.14 6.66 19.74
CA SER A 169 7.59 5.93 20.90
C SER A 169 8.39 6.82 21.86
N ASP A 170 8.35 6.47 23.14
CA ASP A 170 9.21 7.04 24.17
C ASP A 170 10.71 7.07 23.75
N GLU A 171 11.20 6.04 23.05
CA GLU A 171 12.56 6.00 22.51
C GLU A 171 12.79 7.06 21.43
N LEU A 172 11.83 7.26 20.52
CA LEU A 172 11.93 8.27 19.47
C LEU A 172 11.89 9.69 20.05
N VAL A 173 11.03 9.91 21.04
CA VAL A 173 10.94 11.18 21.79
C VAL A 173 12.24 11.46 22.53
N LYS A 174 12.81 10.47 23.24
CA LYS A 174 14.12 10.58 23.90
C LYS A 174 15.26 10.85 22.91
N TYR A 175 15.25 10.16 21.76
CA TYR A 175 16.24 10.38 20.69
C TYR A 175 16.23 11.83 20.18
N SER A 176 15.05 12.43 20.03
CA SER A 176 14.90 13.84 19.66
C SER A 176 15.52 14.77 20.70
N MET A 177 15.15 14.57 21.98
CA MET A 177 15.61 15.42 23.07
C MET A 177 17.13 15.35 23.24
N GLY A 178 17.71 14.14 23.13
CA GLY A 178 19.16 13.92 23.21
C GLY A 178 19.97 14.61 22.11
N ASN A 179 19.34 14.88 20.96
CA ASN A 179 19.96 15.63 19.85
C ASN A 179 19.71 17.15 19.94
N GLY A 180 19.24 17.66 21.08
CA GLY A 180 18.99 19.10 21.30
C GLY A 180 17.79 19.65 20.53
N ARG A 181 16.96 18.81 19.94
CA ARG A 181 15.72 19.24 19.28
C ARG A 181 14.58 19.25 20.29
N LYS A 182 14.08 20.45 20.59
CA LYS A 182 12.94 20.65 21.49
C LYS A 182 11.69 20.04 20.86
N THR A 183 10.96 19.25 21.65
CA THR A 183 9.54 19.04 21.42
C THR A 183 8.86 20.35 21.79
N ASP A 184 8.28 21.06 20.84
CA ASP A 184 7.55 22.29 21.14
C ASP A 184 6.31 21.87 21.94
N GLY A 185 6.41 21.94 23.27
CA GLY A 185 5.37 21.60 24.25
C GLY A 185 4.17 22.54 24.23
N GLY A 186 3.85 23.15 23.09
CA GLY A 186 2.57 23.82 22.89
C GLY A 186 1.47 22.76 22.73
N ASN A 187 0.25 23.12 23.12
CA ASN A 187 -0.97 22.28 23.13
C ASN A 187 -1.36 21.62 21.77
N ASN A 188 -0.50 21.64 20.76
CA ASN A 188 -0.74 21.21 19.37
C ASN A 188 0.26 20.14 18.83
N GLY A 189 1.09 19.50 19.67
CA GLY A 189 1.68 18.17 19.38
C GLY A 189 2.73 18.04 18.27
N GLY A 190 3.49 19.10 17.93
CA GLY A 190 4.55 19.03 16.92
C GLY A 190 5.83 18.37 17.45
N PHE A 191 6.14 17.15 17.00
CA PHE A 191 7.49 16.58 17.11
C PHE A 191 8.37 17.20 16.01
N ASN A 192 9.63 17.50 16.32
CA ASN A 192 10.60 18.01 15.33
C ASN A 192 11.95 17.31 15.53
N GLY A 193 11.92 15.99 15.72
CA GLY A 193 13.07 15.29 16.29
C GLY A 193 14.06 14.70 15.31
N LEU A 194 13.65 14.49 14.05
CA LEU A 194 14.49 13.82 13.06
C LEU A 194 15.29 14.82 12.21
N PRO A 195 16.59 14.59 11.96
CA PRO A 195 17.36 15.42 11.06
C PRO A 195 16.79 15.47 9.63
N THR A 196 16.66 16.66 9.06
CA THR A 196 16.10 16.84 7.70
C THR A 196 17.16 16.73 6.60
N ASP A 197 18.44 16.65 6.99
CA ASP A 197 19.60 16.44 6.11
C ASP A 197 19.88 14.96 5.83
N LYS A 198 19.09 14.06 6.41
CA LYS A 198 19.21 12.60 6.27
C LYS A 198 17.99 12.00 5.57
N THR A 199 18.16 10.81 5.03
CA THR A 199 17.09 9.96 4.52
C THR A 199 16.74 8.88 5.54
N TYR A 200 15.48 8.46 5.53
CA TYR A 200 14.94 7.44 6.43
C TYR A 200 14.33 6.31 5.64
N LEU A 201 14.65 5.09 6.05
CA LEU A 201 14.06 3.87 5.52
C LEU A 201 13.27 3.17 6.63
N VAL A 202 11.95 3.27 6.54
CA VAL A 202 11.01 2.88 7.58
C VAL A 202 10.44 1.52 7.24
N GLY A 203 10.67 0.53 8.10
CA GLY A 203 10.04 -0.78 7.94
C GLY A 203 8.71 -0.79 8.67
N TYR A 204 7.62 -0.86 7.90
CA TYR A 204 6.24 -0.93 8.40
C TYR A 204 5.82 -2.38 8.59
N HIS A 205 5.30 -2.70 9.77
CA HIS A 205 4.89 -4.06 10.15
C HIS A 205 3.61 -4.03 10.97
N PRO A 206 2.73 -5.04 10.87
CA PRO A 206 2.68 -6.03 9.81
C PRO A 206 2.15 -5.43 8.50
N HIS A 207 2.28 -6.14 7.38
CA HIS A 207 1.80 -5.68 6.08
C HIS A 207 0.28 -5.41 6.07
N GLY A 208 -0.51 -6.30 6.67
CA GLY A 208 -1.97 -6.27 6.61
C GLY A 208 -2.52 -6.45 5.19
N ILE A 209 -3.82 -6.72 5.05
CA ILE A 209 -4.47 -6.83 3.72
C ILE A 209 -4.82 -5.45 3.18
N SER A 210 -5.27 -4.56 4.08
CA SER A 210 -5.59 -3.18 3.78
C SER A 210 -4.76 -2.31 4.71
N PRO A 211 -3.70 -1.62 4.24
CA PRO A 211 -2.79 -0.86 5.10
C PRO A 211 -3.38 0.53 5.40
N ILE A 212 -4.52 0.56 6.09
CA ILE A 212 -5.24 1.80 6.44
C ILE A 212 -4.35 2.67 7.32
N GLY A 213 -3.70 2.09 8.33
CA GLY A 213 -2.79 2.81 9.22
C GLY A 213 -1.66 3.50 8.46
N LEU A 214 -1.10 2.86 7.44
CA LEU A 214 -0.04 3.42 6.62
C LEU A 214 -0.51 4.69 5.88
N PHE A 215 -1.67 4.62 5.23
CA PHE A 215 -2.19 5.75 4.45
C PHE A 215 -2.61 6.93 5.33
N THR A 216 -3.35 6.67 6.41
CA THR A 216 -3.84 7.73 7.31
C THR A 216 -2.69 8.39 8.11
N ASN A 217 -1.67 7.61 8.50
CA ASN A 217 -0.59 8.11 9.34
C ASN A 217 0.57 8.75 8.57
N PHE A 218 0.88 8.29 7.34
CA PHE A 218 2.06 8.77 6.60
C PHE A 218 1.70 9.47 5.29
N MET A 219 0.83 8.86 4.49
CA MET A 219 0.61 9.31 3.12
C MET A 219 -0.34 10.51 3.03
N THR A 220 -1.09 10.80 4.08
CA THR A 220 -2.08 11.88 4.14
C THR A 220 -1.82 12.80 5.33
N GLU A 221 -2.61 13.86 5.46
CA GLU A 221 -2.53 14.79 6.59
C GLU A 221 -3.61 14.55 7.65
N ALA A 222 -4.32 13.41 7.60
CA ALA A 222 -5.35 13.06 8.57
C ALA A 222 -4.78 13.01 10.01
N ASN A 223 -3.58 12.46 10.16
CA ASN A 223 -2.82 12.47 11.41
C ASN A 223 -1.59 13.39 11.34
N GLN A 224 -1.72 14.51 10.61
CA GLN A 224 -0.81 15.67 10.67
C GLN A 224 0.68 15.34 10.45
N PHE A 225 1.01 14.42 9.53
CA PHE A 225 2.40 14.00 9.27
C PHE A 225 3.34 15.21 9.11
N SER A 226 2.95 16.23 8.34
CA SER A 226 3.81 17.39 8.08
C SER A 226 4.08 18.25 9.32
N LYS A 227 3.24 18.17 10.35
CA LYS A 227 3.49 18.83 11.65
C LYS A 227 4.37 17.99 12.58
N VAL A 228 4.24 16.67 12.49
CA VAL A 228 4.99 15.69 13.31
C VAL A 228 6.40 15.47 12.78
N PHE A 229 6.59 15.56 11.46
CA PHE A 229 7.86 15.37 10.79
C PHE A 229 8.09 16.53 9.82
N PRO A 230 8.31 17.75 10.34
CA PRO A 230 8.43 18.93 9.50
C PRO A 230 9.60 18.80 8.53
N LYS A 231 9.36 19.17 7.27
CA LYS A 231 10.31 19.09 6.15
C LYS A 231 10.74 17.67 5.77
N LEU A 232 10.15 16.62 6.34
CA LEU A 232 10.30 15.27 5.81
C LEU A 232 9.23 15.02 4.74
N THR A 233 9.61 14.25 3.72
CA THR A 233 8.73 13.89 2.60
C THR A 233 8.36 12.42 2.71
N PRO A 234 7.10 12.06 3.02
CA PRO A 234 6.70 10.67 3.10
C PRO A 234 6.53 10.09 1.69
N LEU A 235 7.16 8.94 1.48
CA LEU A 235 7.04 8.14 0.25
C LEU A 235 6.72 6.70 0.64
N MET A 236 5.76 6.06 -0.02
CA MET A 236 5.44 4.65 0.21
C MET A 236 5.97 3.81 -0.95
N ALA A 237 6.72 2.75 -0.64
CA ALA A 237 7.16 1.78 -1.64
C ALA A 237 6.12 0.66 -1.81
N GLY A 238 5.45 0.64 -2.96
CA GLY A 238 4.42 -0.34 -3.33
C GLY A 238 4.85 -1.29 -4.45
N ASP A 239 4.09 -2.37 -4.63
CA ASP A 239 4.30 -3.33 -5.73
C ASP A 239 4.10 -2.66 -7.09
N SER A 240 5.00 -2.92 -8.04
CA SER A 240 4.97 -2.30 -9.37
C SER A 240 3.70 -2.61 -10.16
N LYS A 241 3.00 -3.71 -9.85
CA LYS A 241 1.74 -4.08 -10.50
C LYS A 241 0.64 -3.05 -10.32
N HIS A 242 0.67 -2.27 -9.24
CA HIS A 242 -0.30 -1.20 -9.04
C HIS A 242 -0.24 -0.12 -10.13
N PHE A 243 0.94 0.12 -10.71
CA PHE A 243 1.13 1.14 -11.75
C PHE A 243 0.66 0.68 -13.15
N CYS A 244 0.29 -0.59 -13.30
CA CYS A 244 -0.32 -1.13 -14.51
C CYS A 244 -1.83 -0.82 -14.63
N VAL A 245 -2.47 -0.37 -13.55
CA VAL A 245 -3.92 -0.11 -13.52
C VAL A 245 -4.17 1.38 -13.80
N PRO A 246 -4.80 1.74 -14.93
CA PRO A 246 -5.18 3.13 -15.25
C PRO A 246 -5.95 3.81 -14.13
N LEU A 247 -5.74 5.13 -13.98
CA LEU A 247 -6.30 6.02 -12.95
C LEU A 247 -5.85 5.68 -11.51
N TRP A 248 -5.82 4.40 -11.15
CA TRP A 248 -5.26 3.94 -9.87
C TRP A 248 -3.77 4.27 -9.76
N ARG A 249 -3.00 4.05 -10.83
CA ARG A 249 -1.60 4.48 -10.92
C ARG A 249 -1.44 5.96 -10.59
N ASP A 250 -2.33 6.81 -11.12
CA ASP A 250 -2.22 8.26 -10.99
C ASP A 250 -2.54 8.70 -9.57
N ILE A 251 -3.57 8.10 -8.95
CA ILE A 251 -3.89 8.34 -7.53
C ILE A 251 -2.69 7.99 -6.66
N LEU A 252 -2.07 6.82 -6.87
CA LEU A 252 -0.92 6.37 -6.12
C LEU A 252 0.31 7.27 -6.30
N LEU A 253 0.68 7.57 -7.54
CA LEU A 253 1.80 8.47 -7.84
C LEU A 253 1.59 9.85 -7.23
N ASN A 254 0.38 10.40 -7.32
CA ASN A 254 0.06 11.70 -6.76
C ASN A 254 0.02 11.71 -5.23
N LEU A 255 -0.23 10.57 -4.58
CA LEU A 255 -0.12 10.44 -3.12
C LEU A 255 1.32 10.21 -2.64
N GLY A 256 2.28 10.01 -3.54
CA GLY A 256 3.68 9.73 -3.19
C GLY A 256 3.99 8.24 -3.03
N VAL A 257 3.22 7.37 -3.68
CA VAL A 257 3.54 5.95 -3.77
C VAL A 257 4.47 5.73 -4.97
N ILE A 258 5.57 5.04 -4.72
CA ILE A 258 6.63 4.69 -5.68
C ILE A 258 6.77 3.17 -5.79
N SER A 259 7.49 2.70 -6.80
CA SER A 259 7.84 1.29 -6.92
C SER A 259 8.79 0.86 -5.80
N VAL A 260 8.60 -0.34 -5.26
CA VAL A 260 9.53 -0.98 -4.31
C VAL A 260 10.75 -1.62 -4.99
N SER A 261 10.96 -1.38 -6.29
CA SER A 261 12.15 -1.87 -7.00
C SER A 261 13.44 -1.29 -6.41
N GLU A 262 14.53 -2.06 -6.46
CA GLU A 262 15.85 -1.61 -5.97
C GLU A 262 16.28 -0.31 -6.66
N LYS A 263 16.00 -0.18 -7.97
CA LYS A 263 16.28 1.03 -8.75
C LYS A 263 15.54 2.25 -8.20
N SER A 264 14.24 2.11 -7.93
CA SER A 264 13.40 3.16 -7.35
C SER A 264 13.91 3.59 -5.97
N LEU A 265 14.12 2.63 -5.08
CA LEU A 265 14.56 2.88 -3.71
C LEU A 265 15.96 3.51 -3.67
N MET A 266 16.90 3.02 -4.49
CA MET A 266 18.22 3.64 -4.64
C MET A 266 18.14 5.06 -5.19
N HIS A 267 17.17 5.35 -6.08
CA HIS A 267 16.99 6.68 -6.65
C HIS A 267 16.53 7.70 -5.61
N VAL A 268 15.50 7.38 -4.81
CA VAL A 268 14.90 8.31 -3.83
C VAL A 268 15.65 8.36 -2.49
N LEU A 269 16.53 7.39 -2.24
CA LEU A 269 17.43 7.37 -1.07
C LEU A 269 18.87 7.74 -1.44
N ASP A 270 19.14 8.16 -2.67
CA ASP A 270 20.49 8.53 -3.11
C ASP A 270 20.98 9.73 -2.27
N PRO A 271 22.00 9.55 -1.41
CA PRO A 271 22.49 10.61 -0.53
C PRO A 271 23.21 11.72 -1.28
N HIS A 272 23.54 11.52 -2.57
CA HIS A 272 24.21 12.53 -3.39
C HIS A 272 23.24 13.53 -4.02
N LYS A 273 21.93 13.30 -3.92
CA LYS A 273 20.91 14.19 -4.44
C LYS A 273 20.31 15.04 -3.33
N GLU A 274 20.48 16.35 -3.44
CA GLU A 274 19.97 17.30 -2.43
C GLU A 274 18.45 17.20 -2.26
N GLU A 275 17.73 16.97 -3.35
CA GLU A 275 16.27 16.81 -3.37
C GLU A 275 15.77 15.59 -2.58
N ASN A 276 16.64 14.61 -2.31
CA ASN A 276 16.28 13.43 -1.52
C ASN A 276 16.40 13.64 -0.01
N LYS A 277 17.06 14.73 0.44
CA LYS A 277 17.19 15.00 1.87
C LYS A 277 15.82 15.15 2.52
N GLY A 278 15.64 14.47 3.65
CA GLY A 278 14.36 14.42 4.34
C GLY A 278 13.37 13.40 3.76
N ASN A 279 13.72 12.64 2.71
CA ASN A 279 12.86 11.54 2.27
C ASN A 279 12.69 10.50 3.39
N PHE A 280 11.42 10.20 3.67
CA PHE A 280 10.96 9.28 4.69
C PHE A 280 10.23 8.15 3.96
N VAL A 281 10.98 7.11 3.57
CA VAL A 281 10.51 6.05 2.69
C VAL A 281 10.00 4.87 3.50
N ILE A 282 8.70 4.59 3.40
CA ILE A 282 8.02 3.50 4.10
C ILE A 282 7.96 2.26 3.21
N VAL A 283 8.40 1.12 3.73
CA VAL A 283 8.40 -0.18 3.05
C VAL A 283 7.73 -1.23 3.93
N LEU A 284 6.75 -1.95 3.36
CA LEU A 284 6.16 -3.12 4.00
C LEU A 284 7.08 -4.33 3.76
N VAL A 285 8.00 -4.57 4.69
CA VAL A 285 9.20 -5.41 4.45
C VAL A 285 8.85 -6.87 4.18
N GLY A 286 7.85 -7.41 4.86
CA GLY A 286 7.40 -8.79 4.68
C GLY A 286 6.73 -9.05 3.32
N GLY A 287 6.22 -8.01 2.68
CA GLY A 287 5.55 -8.06 1.38
C GLY A 287 4.35 -9.00 1.35
N VAL A 288 4.01 -9.46 0.15
CA VAL A 288 2.85 -10.31 -0.12
C VAL A 288 2.81 -11.62 0.70
N PRO A 289 3.92 -12.33 0.98
CA PRO A 289 3.90 -13.49 1.88
C PRO A 289 3.39 -13.16 3.30
N GLU A 290 3.77 -12.00 3.85
CA GLU A 290 3.29 -11.55 5.17
C GLU A 290 1.82 -11.16 5.13
N MET A 291 1.36 -10.55 4.03
CA MET A 291 -0.06 -10.26 3.82
C MET A 291 -0.91 -11.54 3.91
N LEU A 292 -0.43 -12.68 3.42
CA LEU A 292 -1.18 -13.94 3.49
C LEU A 292 -1.32 -14.49 4.92
N GLU A 293 -0.45 -14.08 5.85
CA GLU A 293 -0.55 -14.40 7.28
C GLU A 293 -1.37 -13.38 8.07
N SER A 294 -2.05 -12.44 7.41
CA SER A 294 -2.83 -11.40 8.09
C SER A 294 -4.10 -11.97 8.74
N HIS A 295 -3.93 -12.54 9.93
CA HIS A 295 -5.01 -13.04 10.76
C HIS A 295 -5.06 -12.26 12.07
N PRO A 296 -6.26 -12.01 12.62
CA PRO A 296 -6.39 -11.39 13.94
C PRO A 296 -5.50 -12.11 14.97
N HIS A 297 -4.77 -11.35 15.78
CA HIS A 297 -3.88 -11.83 16.85
C HIS A 297 -2.63 -12.62 16.39
N HIS A 298 -2.42 -12.85 15.10
CA HIS A 298 -1.28 -13.62 14.58
C HIS A 298 -0.21 -12.68 14.00
N ASN A 299 0.71 -12.21 14.86
CA ASN A 299 1.77 -11.28 14.46
C ASN A 299 2.98 -12.01 13.84
N VAL A 300 2.78 -12.54 12.64
CA VAL A 300 3.80 -13.26 11.86
C VAL A 300 4.45 -12.32 10.86
N LEU A 301 5.77 -12.08 11.00
CA LEU A 301 6.53 -11.18 10.14
C LEU A 301 7.55 -11.92 9.26
N TYR A 302 7.50 -11.72 7.95
CA TYR A 302 8.38 -12.39 6.97
C TYR A 302 9.71 -11.66 6.82
N MET A 303 10.63 -11.90 7.75
CA MET A 303 11.89 -11.16 7.86
C MET A 303 13.15 -12.02 7.73
N ARG A 304 13.07 -13.35 7.92
CA ARG A 304 14.27 -14.20 7.94
C ARG A 304 14.99 -14.25 6.61
N SER A 305 14.29 -14.17 5.49
CA SER A 305 14.90 -14.16 4.14
C SER A 305 15.12 -12.74 3.58
N ARG A 306 14.65 -11.68 4.25
CA ARG A 306 14.67 -10.29 3.74
C ARG A 306 15.96 -9.55 4.07
N TYR A 307 17.04 -9.81 3.33
CA TYR A 307 18.32 -9.09 3.52
C TYR A 307 18.42 -7.79 2.70
N GLY A 308 17.70 -7.69 1.59
CA GLY A 308 17.78 -6.54 0.67
C GLY A 308 17.43 -5.19 1.32
N PHE A 309 16.45 -5.17 2.22
CA PHE A 309 16.03 -3.96 2.95
C PHE A 309 17.17 -3.39 3.82
N PHE A 310 17.89 -4.26 4.53
CA PHE A 310 19.03 -3.87 5.37
C PHE A 310 20.27 -3.51 4.53
N ARG A 311 20.48 -4.24 3.43
CA ARG A 311 21.55 -3.94 2.47
C ARG A 311 21.37 -2.53 1.90
N LEU A 312 20.15 -2.18 1.50
CA LEU A 312 19.79 -0.87 0.97
C LEU A 312 20.07 0.27 1.96
N ALA A 313 19.73 0.08 3.24
CA ALA A 313 20.01 1.07 4.28
C ALA A 313 21.51 1.36 4.40
N LEU A 314 22.36 0.32 4.38
CA LEU A 314 23.81 0.48 4.41
C LEU A 314 24.35 1.12 3.12
N GLN A 315 23.84 0.73 1.94
CA GLN A 315 24.32 1.27 0.66
C GLN A 315 24.03 2.77 0.50
N THR A 316 22.90 3.22 1.06
CA THR A 316 22.43 4.61 0.98
C THR A 316 22.87 5.44 2.18
N GLY A 317 23.17 4.82 3.32
CA GLY A 317 23.37 5.50 4.60
C GLY A 317 22.06 5.98 5.24
N SER A 318 20.91 5.49 4.77
CA SER A 318 19.59 5.88 5.28
C SER A 318 19.40 5.30 6.68
N SER A 319 18.89 6.10 7.61
CA SER A 319 18.61 5.62 8.96
C SER A 319 17.38 4.70 8.96
N LEU A 320 17.50 3.52 9.56
CA LEU A 320 16.41 2.56 9.64
C LEU A 320 15.45 2.94 10.77
N ILE A 321 14.15 2.91 10.51
CA ILE A 321 13.14 3.16 11.54
C ILE A 321 12.24 1.92 11.66
N PRO A 322 12.17 1.26 12.83
CA PRO A 322 11.17 0.23 13.08
C PRO A 322 9.80 0.88 13.32
N CYS A 323 8.76 0.37 12.67
CA CYS A 323 7.39 0.86 12.78
C CYS A 323 6.44 -0.33 12.93
N LEU A 324 5.57 -0.29 13.94
CA LEU A 324 4.60 -1.36 14.25
C LEU A 324 3.19 -0.81 14.25
N THR A 325 2.24 -1.55 13.70
CA THR A 325 0.83 -1.17 13.69
C THR A 325 -0.03 -2.24 14.33
N TYR A 326 -0.82 -1.84 15.33
CA TYR A 326 -1.79 -2.67 16.04
C TYR A 326 -3.19 -2.48 15.43
N GLY A 327 -3.99 -3.54 15.42
CA GLY A 327 -5.34 -3.55 14.84
C GLY A 327 -5.41 -3.78 13.33
N GLU A 328 -4.31 -3.59 12.58
CA GLU A 328 -4.29 -3.75 11.11
C GLU A 328 -4.71 -5.16 10.66
N LEU A 329 -4.28 -6.20 11.38
CA LEU A 329 -4.60 -7.59 11.06
C LEU A 329 -6.07 -7.95 11.32
N SER A 330 -6.78 -7.15 12.10
CA SER A 330 -8.19 -7.33 12.46
C SER A 330 -9.14 -6.57 11.54
N LEU A 331 -8.60 -5.79 10.58
CA LEU A 331 -9.40 -5.05 9.61
C LEU A 331 -10.14 -6.00 8.66
N VAL A 332 -9.51 -7.05 8.17
CA VAL A 332 -10.10 -7.87 7.09
C VAL A 332 -10.05 -9.35 7.44
N ASP A 333 -11.20 -10.00 7.43
CA ASP A 333 -11.28 -11.45 7.60
C ASP A 333 -10.80 -12.17 6.32
N GLN A 334 -9.72 -12.95 6.46
CA GLN A 334 -9.31 -13.88 5.42
C GLN A 334 -10.15 -15.14 5.42
N LEU A 335 -10.36 -15.71 4.24
CA LEU A 335 -10.77 -17.11 4.15
C LEU A 335 -9.71 -18.00 4.82
N PRO A 336 -10.12 -19.08 5.51
CA PRO A 336 -9.18 -20.03 6.08
C PRO A 336 -8.17 -20.51 5.04
N ASN A 337 -6.89 -20.20 5.27
CA ASN A 337 -5.79 -20.43 4.35
C ASN A 337 -4.55 -20.93 5.10
N GLU A 338 -4.74 -21.84 6.06
CA GLU A 338 -3.63 -22.48 6.79
C GLU A 338 -2.60 -23.11 5.83
N PRO A 339 -1.30 -23.11 6.17
CA PRO A 339 -0.27 -23.81 5.41
C PRO A 339 -0.66 -25.27 5.13
N GLY A 340 -0.62 -25.66 3.84
CA GLY A 340 -1.02 -27.00 3.39
C GLY A 340 -2.49 -27.13 2.98
N SER A 341 -3.34 -26.13 3.25
CA SER A 341 -4.73 -26.09 2.75
C SER A 341 -4.79 -25.92 1.23
N ALA A 342 -5.95 -26.26 0.63
CA ALA A 342 -6.22 -26.00 -0.78
C ALA A 342 -6.22 -24.49 -1.09
N THR A 343 -6.83 -23.68 -0.22
CA THR A 343 -6.86 -22.22 -0.30
C THR A 343 -5.44 -21.65 -0.39
N ARG A 344 -4.56 -22.06 0.53
CA ARG A 344 -3.16 -21.62 0.54
C ARG A 344 -2.41 -22.09 -0.69
N SER A 345 -2.61 -23.33 -1.11
CA SER A 345 -1.97 -23.89 -2.32
C SER A 345 -2.32 -23.08 -3.58
N ILE A 346 -3.58 -22.66 -3.72
CA ILE A 346 -4.02 -21.78 -4.81
C ILE A 346 -3.36 -20.41 -4.69
N GLN A 347 -3.40 -19.75 -3.51
CA GLN A 347 -2.76 -18.44 -3.30
C GLN A 347 -1.27 -18.48 -3.65
N GLU A 348 -0.54 -19.50 -3.18
CA GLU A 348 0.87 -19.67 -3.48
C GLU A 348 1.15 -19.95 -4.94
N TYR A 349 0.32 -20.75 -5.61
CA TYR A 349 0.46 -21.01 -7.04
C TYR A 349 0.39 -19.70 -7.84
N PHE A 350 -0.63 -18.88 -7.57
CA PHE A 350 -0.81 -17.60 -8.25
C PHE A 350 0.28 -16.60 -7.86
N LEU A 351 0.68 -16.55 -6.60
CA LEU A 351 1.81 -15.73 -6.15
C LEU A 351 3.11 -16.10 -6.88
N LYS A 352 3.42 -17.40 -7.02
CA LYS A 352 4.63 -17.89 -7.72
C LYS A 352 4.57 -17.62 -9.23
N ARG A 353 3.40 -17.67 -9.84
CA ARG A 353 3.22 -17.53 -11.31
C ARG A 353 3.05 -16.09 -11.78
N ILE A 354 2.33 -15.27 -11.01
CA ILE A 354 1.82 -13.95 -11.41
C ILE A 354 2.37 -12.85 -10.47
N GLY A 355 2.94 -13.22 -9.32
CA GLY A 355 3.45 -12.26 -8.34
C GLY A 355 2.37 -11.65 -7.45
N MET A 356 1.14 -12.16 -7.49
CA MET A 356 0.03 -11.76 -6.63
C MET A 356 -0.86 -12.97 -6.33
N PRO A 357 -1.34 -13.17 -5.09
CA PRO A 357 -2.27 -14.24 -4.77
C PRO A 357 -3.62 -13.96 -5.43
N LEU A 358 -4.32 -15.03 -5.82
CA LEU A 358 -5.66 -14.91 -6.36
C LEU A 358 -6.59 -14.28 -5.30
N PRO A 359 -7.29 -13.18 -5.60
CA PRO A 359 -8.33 -12.67 -4.73
C PRO A 359 -9.45 -13.69 -4.77
N PHE A 360 -9.67 -14.40 -3.65
CA PHE A 360 -10.86 -15.23 -3.59
C PHE A 360 -12.09 -14.33 -3.59
N PRO A 361 -13.06 -14.58 -4.47
CA PRO A 361 -14.27 -13.78 -4.50
C PRO A 361 -15.03 -14.04 -3.20
N TYR A 362 -15.14 -13.02 -2.35
CA TYR A 362 -16.34 -12.91 -1.56
C TYR A 362 -17.53 -12.86 -2.53
N PRO A 363 -18.65 -13.53 -2.21
CA PRO A 363 -19.79 -13.57 -3.10
C PRO A 363 -20.18 -12.13 -3.49
N PHE A 364 -20.39 -11.89 -4.79
CA PHE A 364 -20.74 -10.60 -5.42
C PHE A 364 -19.61 -9.62 -5.79
N GLY A 365 -18.32 -10.01 -5.72
CA GLY A 365 -17.23 -9.16 -6.24
C GLY A 365 -16.97 -7.88 -5.41
N ILE A 366 -17.65 -7.79 -4.27
CA ILE A 366 -17.42 -6.84 -3.20
C ILE A 366 -16.64 -7.63 -2.16
N GLY A 367 -15.34 -7.34 -2.03
CA GLY A 367 -14.47 -8.00 -1.06
C GLY A 367 -14.97 -7.87 0.38
N PRO A 368 -14.33 -8.55 1.35
CA PRO A 368 -14.65 -8.33 2.75
C PRO A 368 -14.41 -6.85 3.08
N PHE A 369 -15.48 -6.16 3.44
CA PHE A 369 -15.36 -4.78 3.89
C PHE A 369 -14.57 -4.74 5.19
N PRO A 370 -13.60 -3.82 5.33
CA PRO A 370 -12.82 -3.76 6.54
C PRO A 370 -13.71 -3.50 7.77
N HIS A 371 -13.49 -4.27 8.83
CA HIS A 371 -14.09 -4.08 10.14
C HIS A 371 -13.61 -2.77 10.74
N ARG A 372 -14.52 -2.08 11.42
CA ARG A 372 -14.20 -0.87 12.17
C ARG A 372 -13.41 -1.25 13.42
N VAL A 373 -12.09 -1.27 13.32
CA VAL A 373 -11.17 -1.49 14.45
C VAL A 373 -10.24 -0.29 14.63
N PRO A 374 -9.87 0.07 15.87
CA PRO A 374 -8.81 1.05 16.10
C PRO A 374 -7.49 0.61 15.46
N VAL A 375 -6.75 1.55 14.89
CA VAL A 375 -5.46 1.27 14.22
C VAL A 375 -4.38 2.17 14.80
N TYR A 376 -3.45 1.59 15.55
CA TYR A 376 -2.40 2.34 16.25
C TYR A 376 -1.04 2.06 15.63
N THR A 377 -0.43 3.04 14.99
CA THR A 377 0.91 2.91 14.41
C THR A 377 1.95 3.56 15.32
N VAL A 378 2.86 2.76 15.87
CA VAL A 378 3.96 3.18 16.73
C VAL A 378 5.25 3.28 15.92
N VAL A 379 5.85 4.48 15.90
CA VAL A 379 7.14 4.75 15.24
C VAL A 379 8.26 4.69 16.28
N GLY A 380 9.25 3.82 16.04
CA GLY A 380 10.42 3.63 16.89
C GLY A 380 11.54 4.66 16.64
N ALA A 381 12.59 4.58 17.46
CA ALA A 381 13.78 5.40 17.28
C ALA A 381 14.61 4.96 16.05
N PRO A 382 15.30 5.90 15.37
CA PRO A 382 16.14 5.58 14.22
C PRO A 382 17.40 4.80 14.63
N ILE A 383 17.74 3.79 13.84
CA ILE A 383 19.01 3.08 13.85
C ILE A 383 19.88 3.71 12.78
N LEU A 384 20.95 4.39 13.21
CA LEU A 384 21.86 5.08 12.32
C LEU A 384 22.65 4.07 11.50
N CYS A 385 22.71 4.29 10.19
CA CYS A 385 23.47 3.47 9.26
C CYS A 385 24.59 4.31 8.66
N GLU A 386 25.84 3.86 8.82
CA GLU A 386 26.95 4.41 8.08
C GLU A 386 26.92 3.88 6.64
N ARG A 387 27.23 4.75 5.68
CA ARG A 387 27.17 4.38 4.26
C ARG A 387 28.31 3.44 3.91
N ILE A 388 27.96 2.28 3.36
CA ILE A 388 28.89 1.27 2.86
C ILE A 388 28.44 0.87 1.46
N ALA A 389 29.21 1.23 0.42
CA ALA A 389 28.83 0.97 -0.97
C ALA A 389 28.60 -0.52 -1.29
N HIS A 390 29.44 -1.38 -0.71
CA HIS A 390 29.37 -2.83 -0.87
C HIS A 390 29.40 -3.50 0.51
N PRO A 391 28.28 -3.53 1.24
CA PRO A 391 28.25 -4.08 2.59
C PRO A 391 28.42 -5.61 2.54
N SER A 392 29.23 -6.14 3.46
CA SER A 392 29.41 -7.59 3.60
C SER A 392 28.15 -8.26 4.13
N ARG A 393 28.02 -9.58 3.94
CA ARG A 393 26.88 -10.34 4.46
C ARG A 393 26.76 -10.24 5.98
N GLU A 394 27.89 -10.20 6.68
CA GLU A 394 28.01 -10.09 8.13
C GLU A 394 27.51 -8.72 8.60
N GLN A 395 27.91 -7.64 7.92
CA GLN A 395 27.43 -6.28 8.22
C GLN A 395 25.92 -6.18 8.05
N VAL A 396 25.37 -6.74 6.96
CA VAL A 396 23.93 -6.78 6.73
C VAL A 396 23.21 -7.63 7.78
N SER A 397 23.76 -8.79 8.17
CA SER A 397 23.19 -9.66 9.21
C SER A 397 23.17 -8.97 10.57
N HIS A 398 24.26 -8.30 10.94
CA HIS A 398 24.36 -7.56 12.19
C HIS A 398 23.32 -6.44 12.29
N LEU A 399 23.18 -5.63 11.23
CA LEU A 399 22.16 -4.58 11.19
C LEU A 399 20.74 -5.15 11.28
N LYS A 400 20.49 -6.27 10.59
CA LYS A 400 19.21 -6.97 10.64
C LYS A 400 18.92 -7.47 12.06
N GLU A 401 19.86 -8.13 12.72
CA GLU A 401 19.68 -8.62 14.10
C GLU A 401 19.38 -7.49 15.07
N LEU A 402 20.09 -6.36 14.95
CA LEU A 402 19.81 -5.16 15.73
C LEU A 402 18.40 -4.62 15.47
N TYR A 403 17.99 -4.56 14.21
CA TYR A 403 16.65 -4.10 13.83
C TYR A 403 15.56 -5.03 14.39
N LEU A 404 15.71 -6.35 14.26
CA LEU A 404 14.75 -7.32 14.78
C LEU A 404 14.66 -7.24 16.31
N LYS A 405 15.80 -7.08 17.00
CA LYS A 405 15.81 -6.84 18.44
C LYS A 405 15.02 -5.58 18.80
N LYS A 406 15.29 -4.46 18.12
CA LYS A 406 14.59 -3.18 18.34
C LYS A 406 13.10 -3.27 18.04
N LEU A 407 12.71 -4.01 17.01
CA LEU A 407 11.30 -4.24 16.67
C LEU A 407 10.60 -5.09 17.74
N THR A 408 11.24 -6.15 18.24
CA THR A 408 10.72 -6.97 19.35
C THR A 408 10.58 -6.16 20.64
N ASP A 409 11.61 -5.38 21.00
CA ASP A 409 11.59 -4.51 22.17
C ASP A 409 10.44 -3.48 22.07
N LEU A 410 10.20 -2.92 20.88
CA LEU A 410 9.09 -2.01 20.61
C LEU A 410 7.73 -2.72 20.69
N TYR A 411 7.62 -3.93 20.14
CA TYR A 411 6.39 -4.72 20.20
C TYR A 411 5.99 -5.01 21.64
N GLN A 412 6.90 -5.60 22.42
CA GLN A 412 6.64 -6.00 23.81
C GLN A 412 6.23 -4.81 24.69
N ARG A 413 6.78 -3.62 24.42
CA ARG A 413 6.50 -2.42 25.23
C ARG A 413 5.10 -1.85 25.01
N TYR A 414 4.56 -1.95 23.80
CA TYR A 414 3.27 -1.31 23.43
C TYR A 414 2.12 -2.30 23.28
N ARG A 415 2.41 -3.60 23.13
CA ARG A 415 1.40 -4.65 22.93
C ARG A 415 0.29 -4.60 23.97
N ASP A 416 0.63 -4.67 25.25
CA ASP A 416 -0.37 -4.80 26.32
C ASP A 416 -1.28 -3.56 26.44
N SER A 417 -0.79 -2.38 26.03
CA SER A 417 -1.56 -1.14 26.05
C SER A 417 -2.41 -0.93 24.79
N LEU A 418 -2.02 -1.49 23.65
CA LEU A 418 -2.65 -1.20 22.35
C LEU A 418 -3.45 -2.36 21.77
N ASP A 419 -3.04 -3.59 22.06
CA ASP A 419 -3.72 -4.83 21.65
C ASP A 419 -3.45 -5.94 22.69
N PRO A 420 -4.20 -5.96 23.81
CA PRO A 420 -4.04 -6.95 24.87
C PRO A 420 -4.27 -8.40 24.43
N GLU A 421 -4.95 -8.60 23.30
CA GLU A 421 -5.25 -9.91 22.73
C GLU A 421 -4.21 -10.34 21.68
N ALA A 422 -3.22 -9.49 21.38
CA ALA A 422 -2.19 -9.82 20.41
C ALA A 422 -1.32 -10.99 20.88
N GLY A 423 -1.07 -11.95 19.98
CA GLY A 423 -0.18 -13.08 20.24
C GLY A 423 1.29 -12.69 20.33
N GLU A 424 2.18 -13.68 20.27
CA GLU A 424 3.62 -13.42 20.19
C GLU A 424 4.04 -12.90 18.81
N LEU A 425 5.11 -12.10 18.79
CA LEU A 425 5.73 -11.66 17.54
C LEU A 425 6.63 -12.77 17.00
N ILE A 426 6.30 -13.30 15.82
CA ILE A 426 7.00 -14.43 15.21
C ILE A 426 7.69 -13.97 13.93
N PHE A 427 9.01 -14.12 13.86
CA PHE A 427 9.77 -13.91 12.62
C PHE A 427 9.88 -15.20 11.84
N VAL A 428 9.48 -15.20 10.56
CA VAL A 428 9.57 -16.32 9.60
C VAL A 428 10.41 -16.00 8.37
#